data_AF-A0AAW7ZF35-F1
#
_entry.id   AF-A0AAW7ZF35-F1
#
_cell.length_a   1.000
_cell.length_b   1.000
_cell.length_c   1.000
_cell.angle_alpha   90.00
_cell.angle_beta   90.00
_cell.angle_gamma   90.00
#
_symmetry.space_group_name_H-M   'P 1'
#
loop_
_entity.id
_entity.type
_entity.pdbx_description
1 polymer ?
#
loop_
_entity_poly.entity_id
_entity_poly.type
_entity_poly.pdbx_seq_one_letter_code
_entity_poly.pdbx_strand_id
1 'polypeptide(L)'
;MKILNNQNYITNKQLEDIIKLMGQDYKPRKIVIYETKLDILRFYSKCFNFSLEELRGELEGCYDESLDIVYIFIFAQTDDGDDLHSKQLYSLHALAHELRHRYQLVNNYLRNDDEKSEEDADRFATRFINHNSKKISKIMNWDEEWTVEEE
;
A
#
# COMPACT_ATOMS: atom_id res chain seq x y z
N MET A 1 -6.00 6.91 12.47
CA MET A 1 -5.94 6.48 11.07
C MET A 1 -7.36 6.24 10.61
N LYS A 2 -7.79 6.87 9.52
CA LYS A 2 -9.09 6.64 8.88
C LYS A 2 -8.87 5.81 7.62
N ILE A 3 -9.68 4.78 7.39
CA ILE A 3 -9.57 3.93 6.20
C ILE A 3 -10.82 4.10 5.33
N LEU A 4 -10.63 4.41 4.05
CA LEU A 4 -11.66 4.38 3.02
C LEU A 4 -11.42 3.17 2.13
N ASN A 5 -12.31 2.18 2.19
CA ASN A 5 -12.08 0.89 1.58
C ASN A 5 -13.42 0.15 1.44
N ASN A 6 -13.63 -0.51 0.31
CA ASN A 6 -14.82 -1.34 0.08
C ASN A 6 -14.71 -2.72 0.73
N GLN A 7 -13.49 -3.15 1.06
CA GLN A 7 -13.19 -4.39 1.79
C GLN A 7 -13.49 -5.68 1.03
N ASN A 8 -13.52 -5.64 -0.31
CA ASN A 8 -13.70 -6.85 -1.12
C ASN A 8 -12.37 -7.61 -1.28
N TYR A 9 -11.24 -6.90 -1.32
CA TYR A 9 -9.90 -7.51 -1.40
C TYR A 9 -9.25 -7.62 -0.02
N ILE A 10 -9.14 -6.51 0.71
CA ILE A 10 -8.49 -6.48 2.02
C ILE A 10 -9.41 -5.76 2.99
N THR A 11 -9.70 -6.34 4.15
CA THR A 11 -10.55 -5.71 5.18
C THR A 11 -9.80 -4.61 5.93
N ASN A 12 -10.54 -3.68 6.54
CA ASN A 12 -9.93 -2.63 7.38
C ASN A 12 -9.14 -3.21 8.54
N LYS A 13 -9.64 -4.29 9.15
CA LYS A 13 -8.95 -4.98 10.24
C LYS A 13 -7.61 -5.56 9.77
N GLN A 14 -7.60 -6.18 8.59
CA GLN A 14 -6.36 -6.72 8.00
C GLN A 14 -5.33 -5.61 7.78
N LEU A 15 -5.73 -4.48 7.18
CA LEU A 15 -4.86 -3.32 6.99
C LEU A 15 -4.29 -2.82 8.32
N GLU A 16 -5.13 -2.67 9.34
CA GLU A 16 -4.71 -2.25 10.68
C GLU A 16 -3.70 -3.21 11.32
N ASP A 17 -3.94 -4.52 11.21
CA ASP A 17 -3.05 -5.55 11.76
C ASP A 17 -1.70 -5.57 11.02
N ILE A 18 -1.68 -5.37 9.70
CA ILE A 18 -0.44 -5.24 8.90
C ILE A 18 0.37 -4.02 9.32
N ILE A 19 -0.26 -2.85 9.41
CA ILE A 19 0.42 -1.60 9.80
C ILE A 19 0.95 -1.69 11.24
N LYS A 20 0.22 -2.38 12.12
CA LYS A 20 0.66 -2.65 13.48
C LYS A 20 1.94 -3.50 13.53
N LEU A 21 2.18 -4.38 12.55
CA LEU A 21 3.44 -5.13 12.46
C LEU A 21 4.64 -4.23 12.11
N MET A 22 4.41 -3.15 11.36
CA MET A 22 5.47 -2.22 10.95
C MET A 22 5.89 -1.25 12.06
N GLY A 23 4.92 -0.75 12.84
CA GLY A 23 5.16 0.15 13.96
C GLY A 23 4.48 1.51 13.81
N GLN A 24 4.57 2.36 14.84
CA GLN A 24 3.87 3.66 14.84
C GLN A 24 4.38 4.63 13.79
N ASP A 25 5.67 4.53 13.43
CA ASP A 25 6.29 5.40 12.42
C ASP A 25 5.88 5.05 10.98
N TYR A 26 5.02 4.06 10.81
CA TYR A 26 4.41 3.71 9.53
C TYR A 26 2.94 4.10 9.46
N LYS A 27 2.34 4.63 10.54
CA LYS A 27 0.90 4.87 10.61
C LYS A 27 0.51 6.23 10.02
N PRO A 28 -0.14 6.29 8.84
CA PRO A 28 -0.59 7.55 8.26
C PRO A 28 -1.87 8.03 8.95
N ARG A 29 -2.26 9.28 8.66
CA ARG A 29 -3.53 9.85 9.05
C ARG A 29 -4.69 9.14 8.35
N LYS A 30 -4.56 8.84 7.06
CA LYS A 30 -5.61 8.19 6.26
C LYS A 30 -5.02 7.17 5.27
N ILE A 31 -5.79 6.12 4.99
CA ILE A 31 -5.56 5.18 3.89
C ILE A 31 -6.80 5.16 3.01
N VAL A 32 -6.60 5.11 1.70
CA VAL A 32 -7.66 5.00 0.70
C VAL A 32 -7.33 3.87 -0.25
N ILE A 33 -8.21 2.88 -0.33
CA ILE A 33 -8.08 1.73 -1.22
C ILE A 33 -9.08 1.90 -2.36
N TYR A 34 -8.58 1.97 -3.59
CA TYR A 34 -9.37 1.99 -4.81
C TYR A 34 -9.34 0.62 -5.46
N GLU A 35 -10.43 -0.13 -5.32
CA GLU A 35 -10.56 -1.46 -5.92
C GLU A 35 -10.93 -1.36 -7.40
N THR A 36 -11.62 -0.28 -7.78
CA THR A 36 -12.06 0.00 -9.14
C THR A 36 -11.89 1.48 -9.49
N LYS A 37 -11.86 1.81 -10.79
CA LYS A 37 -11.86 3.21 -11.24
C LYS A 37 -13.10 4.01 -10.79
N LEU A 38 -14.22 3.34 -10.50
CA LEU A 38 -15.42 3.99 -9.99
C LEU A 38 -15.28 4.46 -8.54
N ASP A 39 -14.39 3.84 -7.77
CA ASP A 39 -14.14 4.22 -6.37
C ASP A 39 -13.51 5.62 -6.26
N ILE A 40 -12.77 6.04 -7.29
CA ILE A 40 -12.20 7.38 -7.41
C ILE A 40 -13.31 8.43 -7.38
N LEU A 41 -14.36 8.24 -8.17
CA LEU A 41 -15.54 9.11 -8.16
C LEU A 41 -16.29 9.03 -6.83
N ARG A 42 -16.41 7.83 -6.27
CA ARG A 42 -17.13 7.59 -5.00
C ARG A 42 -16.44 8.25 -3.80
N PHE A 43 -15.11 8.28 -3.78
CA PHE A 43 -14.32 8.83 -2.68
C PHE A 43 -13.82 10.25 -2.93
N TYR A 44 -14.05 10.82 -4.12
CA TYR A 44 -13.68 12.17 -4.52
C TYR A 44 -13.89 13.20 -3.40
N SER A 45 -15.12 13.29 -2.88
CA SER A 45 -15.53 14.27 -1.86
C SER A 45 -14.94 14.03 -0.46
N LYS A 46 -14.22 12.91 -0.26
CA LYS A 46 -13.60 12.53 1.02
C LYS A 46 -12.07 12.64 0.98
N CYS A 47 -11.49 12.80 -0.21
CA CYS A 47 -10.05 12.87 -0.44
C CYS A 47 -9.61 14.29 -0.85
N PHE A 48 -10.45 15.06 -1.54
CA PHE A 48 -10.20 16.46 -1.97
C PHE A 48 -8.84 16.69 -2.68
N ASN A 49 -8.23 15.65 -3.21
CA ASN A 49 -6.96 15.69 -3.94
C ASN A 49 -7.14 15.09 -5.33
N PHE A 50 -6.73 15.85 -6.35
CA PHE A 50 -6.65 15.37 -7.73
C PHE A 50 -5.39 15.94 -8.39
N SER A 51 -4.39 15.10 -8.62
CA SER A 51 -3.58 15.22 -9.84
C SER A 51 -4.10 14.14 -10.80
N LEU A 52 -4.45 14.53 -12.04
CA LEU A 52 -4.93 13.62 -13.08
C LEU A 52 -3.82 12.68 -13.61
N GLU A 53 -2.57 12.95 -13.23
CA GLU A 53 -1.39 12.19 -13.66
C GLU A 53 -1.28 10.86 -12.92
N GLU A 54 -1.60 10.82 -11.61
CA GLU A 54 -1.69 9.58 -10.81
C GLU A 54 -2.76 8.60 -11.35
N LEU A 55 -3.72 9.07 -12.15
CA LEU A 55 -4.82 8.29 -12.70
C LEU A 55 -4.54 7.58 -14.02
N ARG A 56 -3.33 7.71 -14.59
CA ARG A 56 -2.97 6.98 -15.81
C ARG A 56 -2.93 5.46 -15.62
N GLY A 57 -3.01 4.97 -14.38
CA GLY A 57 -3.08 3.55 -14.07
C GLY A 57 -1.72 2.85 -14.17
N GLU A 58 -0.64 3.64 -14.13
CA GLU A 58 0.75 3.16 -14.11
C GLU A 58 1.30 3.07 -12.69
N LEU A 59 0.55 3.54 -11.68
CA LEU A 59 0.95 3.54 -10.28
C LEU A 59 0.03 2.65 -9.46
N GLU A 60 0.62 1.75 -8.68
CA GLU A 60 -0.10 0.84 -7.77
C GLU A 60 -0.39 1.46 -6.41
N GLY A 61 0.33 2.52 -6.06
CA GLY A 61 0.20 3.27 -4.82
C GLY A 61 0.71 4.71 -4.96
N CYS A 62 0.42 5.53 -3.95
CA CYS A 62 1.05 6.83 -3.75
C CYS A 62 0.89 7.32 -2.30
N TYR A 63 1.94 7.89 -1.74
CA TYR A 63 1.92 8.62 -0.47
C TYR A 63 1.91 10.14 -0.70
N ASP A 64 0.85 10.80 -0.25
CA ASP A 64 0.78 12.26 -0.18
C ASP A 64 1.26 12.76 1.18
N GLU A 65 2.47 13.31 1.18
CA GLU A 65 3.12 13.90 2.35
C GLU A 65 2.34 15.06 2.97
N SER A 66 1.68 15.88 2.15
CA SER A 66 1.04 17.12 2.59
C SER A 66 -0.21 16.85 3.44
N LEU A 67 -0.94 15.79 3.12
CA LEU A 67 -2.14 15.38 3.85
C LEU A 67 -1.92 14.16 4.75
N ASP A 68 -0.75 13.53 4.67
CA ASP A 68 -0.40 12.27 5.32
C ASP A 68 -1.40 11.15 4.97
N ILE A 69 -1.56 10.92 3.66
CA ILE A 69 -2.52 9.95 3.09
C ILE A 69 -1.79 8.97 2.19
N VAL A 70 -2.04 7.68 2.40
CA VAL A 70 -1.63 6.62 1.47
C VAL A 70 -2.82 6.22 0.60
N TYR A 71 -2.61 6.16 -0.71
CA TYR A 71 -3.54 5.69 -1.72
C TYR A 71 -3.01 4.37 -2.29
N ILE A 72 -3.89 3.37 -2.46
CA ILE A 72 -3.58 2.09 -3.10
C ILE A 72 -4.57 1.84 -4.22
N PHE A 73 -4.09 1.45 -5.39
CA PHE A 73 -4.87 1.29 -6.61
C PHE A 73 -4.86 -0.19 -7.07
N ILE A 74 -5.72 -1.01 -6.47
CA ILE A 74 -5.79 -2.45 -6.80
C ILE A 74 -6.14 -2.68 -8.28
N PHE A 75 -6.91 -1.77 -8.89
CA PHE A 75 -7.26 -1.86 -10.31
C PHE A 75 -6.08 -1.66 -11.27
N ALA A 76 -4.96 -1.10 -10.80
CA ALA A 76 -3.76 -0.84 -11.60
C ALA A 76 -2.81 -2.05 -11.63
N GLN A 77 -3.03 -3.05 -10.76
CA GLN A 77 -2.20 -4.24 -10.66
C GLN A 77 -2.57 -5.21 -11.79
N THR A 78 -1.71 -5.32 -12.80
CA THR A 78 -1.96 -6.08 -14.02
C THR A 78 -1.19 -7.39 -14.13
N ASP A 79 -0.30 -7.70 -13.19
CA ASP A 79 0.65 -8.82 -13.35
C ASP A 79 0.12 -10.20 -12.88
N ASP A 80 0.44 -11.18 -13.73
CA ASP A 80 0.46 -12.66 -13.64
C ASP A 80 -0.67 -13.45 -12.94
N GLY A 81 -1.72 -12.80 -12.46
CA GLY A 81 -2.91 -13.48 -11.97
C GLY A 81 -4.05 -12.52 -11.68
N ASP A 82 -5.15 -12.61 -12.44
CA ASP A 82 -6.41 -11.93 -12.09
C ASP A 82 -7.13 -12.61 -10.90
N ASP A 83 -6.40 -13.44 -10.15
CA ASP A 83 -6.90 -14.10 -8.96
C ASP A 83 -6.79 -13.20 -7.73
N LEU A 84 -7.67 -13.48 -6.76
CA LEU A 84 -7.80 -12.67 -5.55
C LEU A 84 -6.50 -12.62 -4.75
N HIS A 85 -5.76 -13.71 -4.68
CA HIS A 85 -4.58 -13.83 -3.84
C HIS A 85 -3.43 -12.98 -4.39
N SER A 86 -3.16 -13.07 -5.69
CA SER A 86 -2.14 -12.25 -6.36
C SER A 86 -2.43 -10.76 -6.15
N LYS A 87 -3.65 -10.30 -6.41
CA LYS A 87 -4.03 -8.89 -6.17
C LYS A 87 -3.87 -8.46 -4.71
N GLN A 88 -4.26 -9.30 -3.76
CA GLN A 88 -4.04 -8.95 -2.36
C GLN A 88 -2.55 -8.86 -2.02
N LEU A 89 -1.71 -9.74 -2.58
CA LEU A 89 -0.28 -9.74 -2.34
C LEU A 89 0.41 -8.50 -2.89
N TYR A 90 0.21 -8.19 -4.17
CA TYR A 90 0.75 -6.96 -4.77
C TYR A 90 0.23 -5.72 -4.05
N SER A 91 -1.06 -5.69 -3.67
CA SER A 91 -1.63 -4.58 -2.89
C SER A 91 -0.96 -4.39 -1.52
N LEU A 92 -0.54 -5.48 -0.87
CA LEU A 92 0.21 -5.41 0.39
C LEU A 92 1.66 -4.97 0.18
N HIS A 93 2.28 -5.34 -0.94
CA HIS A 93 3.62 -4.87 -1.31
C HIS A 93 3.59 -3.36 -1.58
N ALA A 94 2.71 -2.89 -2.46
CA ALA A 94 2.49 -1.46 -2.72
C ALA A 94 2.16 -0.69 -1.43
N LEU A 95 1.31 -1.25 -0.57
CA LEU A 95 1.05 -0.65 0.74
C LEU A 95 2.31 -0.52 1.59
N ALA A 96 3.17 -1.54 1.60
CA ALA A 96 4.41 -1.50 2.36
C ALA A 96 5.41 -0.48 1.82
N HIS A 97 5.47 -0.33 0.49
CA HIS A 97 6.23 0.70 -0.21
C HIS A 97 5.81 2.11 0.22
N GLU A 98 4.52 2.42 0.07
CA GLU A 98 4.02 3.77 0.39
C GLU A 98 4.14 4.13 1.89
N LEU A 99 3.95 3.13 2.77
CA LEU A 99 4.15 3.35 4.20
C LEU A 99 5.64 3.55 4.54
N ARG A 100 6.57 3.06 3.71
CA ARG A 100 8.00 3.32 3.88
C ARG A 100 8.35 4.77 3.55
N HIS A 101 7.72 5.38 2.54
CA HIS A 101 7.84 6.83 2.30
C HIS A 101 7.36 7.66 3.49
N ARG A 102 6.24 7.27 4.11
CA ARG A 102 5.78 7.90 5.36
C ARG A 102 6.81 7.77 6.49
N TYR A 103 7.46 6.61 6.64
CA TYR A 103 8.52 6.42 7.62
C TYR A 103 9.73 7.32 7.32
N GLN A 104 10.17 7.37 6.07
CA GLN A 104 11.28 8.20 5.59
C GLN A 104 11.02 9.68 5.90
N LEU A 105 9.81 10.18 5.63
CA LEU A 105 9.39 11.54 5.96
C LEU A 105 9.48 11.82 7.46
N VAL A 106 8.87 10.98 8.31
CA VAL A 106 8.80 11.21 9.76
C VAL A 106 10.16 11.11 10.44
N ASN A 107 11.09 10.33 9.90
CA ASN A 107 12.44 10.17 10.43
C ASN A 107 13.48 11.06 9.74
N ASN A 108 13.08 11.90 8.78
CA ASN A 108 13.98 12.69 7.95
C ASN A 108 15.10 11.83 7.31
N TYR A 109 14.75 10.63 6.87
CA TYR A 109 15.64 9.63 6.30
C TYR A 109 15.50 9.63 4.77
N LEU A 110 16.62 9.78 4.05
CA LEU A 110 16.69 9.81 2.58
C LEU A 110 15.83 10.88 1.87
N ARG A 111 15.35 11.90 2.60
CA ARG A 111 14.40 12.92 2.11
C ARG A 111 14.84 13.83 0.96
N ASN A 112 16.10 13.77 0.55
CA ASN A 112 16.67 14.64 -0.49
C ASN A 112 17.31 13.82 -1.63
N ASP A 113 17.02 12.52 -1.69
CA ASP A 113 17.61 11.58 -2.65
C ASP A 113 16.52 10.62 -3.10
N ASP A 114 15.72 11.08 -4.07
CA ASP A 114 14.53 10.37 -4.55
C ASP A 114 14.88 8.96 -5.06
N GLU A 115 15.99 8.81 -5.79
CA GLU A 115 16.46 7.51 -6.30
C GLU A 115 16.72 6.52 -5.15
N LYS A 116 17.48 6.92 -4.12
CA LYS A 116 17.70 6.05 -2.94
C LYS A 116 16.44 5.85 -2.10
N SER A 117 15.55 6.82 -2.09
CA SER A 117 14.27 6.76 -1.38
C SER A 117 13.38 5.66 -1.95
N GLU A 118 13.23 5.61 -3.28
CA GLU A 118 12.51 4.56 -3.99
C GLU A 118 13.19 3.19 -3.81
N GLU A 119 14.50 3.08 -4.04
CA GLU A 119 15.24 1.83 -3.85
C GLU A 119 15.11 1.26 -2.41
N ASP A 120 15.08 2.14 -1.40
CA ASP A 120 14.87 1.75 -0.01
C ASP A 120 13.42 1.31 0.25
N ALA A 121 12.44 1.94 -0.40
CA ALA A 121 11.03 1.59 -0.31
C ALA A 121 10.74 0.21 -0.90
N ASP A 122 11.23 -0.07 -2.12
CA ASP A 122 11.07 -1.37 -2.78
C ASP A 122 11.72 -2.50 -1.97
N ARG A 123 13.00 -2.31 -1.60
CA ARG A 123 13.74 -3.29 -0.80
C ARG A 123 13.09 -3.52 0.55
N PHE A 124 12.55 -2.48 1.17
CA PHE A 124 11.81 -2.61 2.42
C PHE A 124 10.53 -3.41 2.22
N ALA A 125 9.73 -3.08 1.21
CA ALA A 125 8.46 -3.74 0.92
C ALA A 125 8.65 -5.25 0.71
N THR A 126 9.57 -5.64 -0.19
CA THR A 126 9.86 -7.05 -0.47
C THR A 126 10.35 -7.79 0.77
N ARG A 127 11.30 -7.20 1.52
CA ARG A 127 11.81 -7.81 2.77
C ARG A 127 10.75 -7.89 3.85
N PHE A 128 9.90 -6.89 3.98
CA PHE A 128 8.84 -6.86 4.98
C PHE A 128 7.83 -7.97 4.72
N ILE A 129 7.35 -8.09 3.48
CA ILE A 129 6.41 -9.12 3.06
C ILE A 129 7.02 -10.51 3.29
N ASN A 130 8.25 -10.75 2.79
CA ASN A 130 8.91 -12.05 2.92
C ASN A 130 9.24 -12.42 4.36
N HIS A 131 9.74 -11.47 5.17
CA HIS A 131 10.11 -11.74 6.56
C HIS A 131 8.89 -12.00 7.45
N ASN A 132 7.72 -11.42 7.10
CA ASN A 132 6.49 -11.56 7.87
C ASN A 132 5.46 -12.47 7.20
N SER A 133 5.80 -13.17 6.12
CA SER A 133 4.94 -14.07 5.33
C SER A 133 3.98 -14.89 6.19
N LYS A 134 4.50 -15.61 7.19
CA LYS A 134 3.71 -16.43 8.11
C LYS A 134 2.70 -15.65 8.96
N LYS A 135 3.01 -14.42 9.36
CA LYS A 135 2.08 -13.56 10.12
C LYS A 135 1.06 -12.93 9.19
N ILE A 136 1.51 -12.46 8.02
CA ILE A 136 0.65 -11.86 6.99
C ILE A 136 -0.36 -12.91 6.51
N SER A 137 0.07 -14.15 6.25
CA SER A 137 -0.79 -15.27 5.86
C SER A 137 -1.94 -15.48 6.85
N LYS A 138 -1.64 -15.40 8.15
CA LYS A 138 -2.66 -15.51 9.21
C LYS A 138 -3.59 -14.32 9.28
N ILE A 139 -3.09 -13.10 9.06
CA ILE A 139 -3.93 -11.89 9.01
C ILE A 139 -4.86 -11.97 7.82
N MET A 140 -4.33 -12.38 6.67
CA MET A 140 -5.05 -12.47 5.40
C MET A 140 -5.94 -13.70 5.29
N ASN A 141 -5.75 -14.69 6.15
CA ASN A 141 -6.41 -15.99 6.12
C ASN A 141 -6.17 -16.72 4.78
N TRP A 142 -4.91 -16.80 4.37
CA TRP A 142 -4.47 -17.57 3.21
C TRP A 142 -4.10 -18.99 3.61
N ASP A 143 -4.40 -19.96 2.73
CA ASP A 143 -4.18 -21.39 3.00
C ASP A 143 -2.69 -21.79 2.90
N GLU A 144 -1.89 -21.04 2.13
CA GLU A 144 -0.48 -21.33 1.88
C GLU A 144 0.42 -20.12 2.21
N GLU A 145 1.70 -20.39 2.52
CA GLU A 145 2.75 -19.38 2.71
C GLU A 145 3.46 -19.13 1.37
N TRP A 146 3.82 -17.87 1.09
CA TRP A 146 4.40 -17.43 -0.19
C TRP A 146 5.68 -16.60 0.04
N THR A 147 6.40 -16.35 -1.05
CA THR A 147 7.54 -15.42 -1.14
C THR A 147 7.39 -14.55 -2.38
N VAL A 148 7.65 -13.24 -2.24
CA VAL A 148 7.71 -12.26 -3.33
C VAL A 148 9.16 -12.13 -3.81
N GLU A 149 9.41 -12.16 -5.12
CA GLU A 149 10.74 -11.92 -5.70
C GLU A 149 10.99 -10.41 -5.87
N GLU A 150 12.25 -9.95 -5.78
CA GLU A 150 12.60 -8.54 -6.09
C GLU A 150 12.46 -8.34 -7.62
N GLU A 151 11.71 -7.31 -8.05
CA GLU A 151 11.70 -6.86 -9.46
C GLU A 151 12.97 -6.07 -9.81
#